data_AF-A0A1Y3TNC3-F1
#
_entry.id   AF-A0A1Y3TNC3-F1
#
_cell.length_a   1.000
_cell.length_b   1.000
_cell.length_c   1.000
_cell.angle_alpha   90.00
_cell.angle_beta   90.00
_cell.angle_gamma   90.00
#
_symmetry.space_group_name_H-M   'P 1'
#
loop_
_entity.id
_entity.type
_entity.pdbx_description
1 polymer ?
#
loop_
_entity_poly.entity_id
_entity_poly.type
_entity_poly.pdbx_seq_one_letter_code
_entity_poly.pdbx_strand_id
1 'polypeptide(L)' 'MCEVTEWIEQKGKEEKAKEVAGNLAQMGMSTEKIAQALDESVQVVRKWLGETGAVKQEL' A
#
# COMPACT_ATOMS: atom_id res chain seq x y z
N MET A 1 28.59 -5.12 -4.63
CA MET A 1 27.21 -5.21 -5.13
C MET A 1 26.75 -3.79 -5.41
N CYS A 2 26.23 -3.51 -6.60
CA CYS A 2 25.90 -2.14 -6.99
C CYS A 2 24.64 -1.68 -6.25
N GLU A 3 24.75 -0.61 -5.47
CA GLU A 3 23.67 0.01 -4.68
C GLU A 3 22.45 0.38 -5.54
N VAL A 4 22.68 0.66 -6.82
CA VAL A 4 21.65 1.02 -7.80
C VAL A 4 20.70 -0.14 -8.10
N THR A 5 21.20 -1.38 -8.11
CA THR A 5 20.37 -2.55 -8.45
C THR A 5 19.40 -2.87 -7.31
N GLU A 6 19.86 -2.81 -6.06
CA GLU A 6 19.03 -3.04 -4.87
C GLU A 6 17.92 -1.99 -4.75
N TRP A 7 18.21 -0.73 -5.11
CA TRP A 7 17.22 0.35 -5.11
C TRP A 7 16.10 0.12 -6.13
N ILE A 8 16.45 -0.31 -7.35
CA ILE A 8 15.47 -0.61 -8.41
C ILE A 8 14.58 -1.79 -8.00
N GLU A 9 15.16 -2.84 -7.42
CA GLU A 9 14.40 -4.01 -6.99
C GLU A 9 13.45 -3.70 -5.84
N GLN A 10 13.88 -2.89 -4.86
CA GLN A 10 13.04 -2.49 -3.74
C GLN A 10 11.86 -1.62 -4.20
N LYS A 11 12.10 -0.67 -5.12
CA LYS A 11 11.03 0.13 -5.73
C LYS A 11 10.02 -0.69 -6.52
N GLY A 12 10.51 -1.67 -7.29
CA GLY A 12 9.62 -2.58 -8.03
C GLY A 12 8.74 -3.45 -7.13
N LYS A 13 9.22 -3.84 -5.94
CA LYS A 13 8.44 -4.59 -4.96
C LYS A 13 7.36 -3.72 -4.31
N GLU A 14 7.71 -2.49 -3.93
CA GLU A 14 6.77 -1.52 -3.33
C GLU A 14 5.61 -1.19 -4.28
N GLU A 15 5.88 -0.89 -5.55
CA GLU A 15 4.82 -0.56 -6.53
C GLU A 15 3.87 -1.73 -6.78
N LYS A 16 4.39 -2.97 -6.87
CA LYS A 16 3.54 -4.17 -6.99
C LYS A 16 2.67 -4.40 -5.76
N ALA A 17 3.22 -4.22 -4.56
CA ALA A 17 2.46 -4.37 -3.33
C ALA A 17 1.32 -3.35 -3.25
N LYS A 18 1.59 -2.11 -3.67
CA LYS A 18 0.58 -1.05 -3.77
C LYS A 18 -0.54 -1.38 -4.77
N GLU A 19 -0.20 -1.90 -5.95
CA GLU A 19 -1.18 -2.33 -6.95
C GLU A 19 -2.09 -3.46 -6.40
N VAL A 20 -1.49 -4.47 -5.78
CA VAL A 20 -2.23 -5.57 -5.16
C VAL A 20 -3.13 -5.07 -4.03
N ALA A 21 -2.65 -4.15 -3.19
CA ALA A 21 -3.47 -3.53 -2.14
C ALA A 21 -4.71 -2.84 -2.74
N GLY A 22 -4.54 -2.08 -3.83
CA GLY A 22 -5.64 -1.42 -4.54
C GLY A 22 -6.68 -2.42 -5.05
N ASN A 23 -6.23 -3.49 -5.72
CA ASN A 23 -7.11 -4.52 -6.24
C ASN A 23 -7.90 -5.24 -5.12
N LEU A 24 -7.24 -5.57 -4.01
CA LEU A 24 -7.91 -6.20 -2.86
C LEU A 24 -8.93 -5.27 -2.20
N ALA A 25 -8.62 -3.98 -2.09
CA ALA A 25 -9.56 -2.99 -1.59
C ALA A 25 -10.80 -2.86 -2.51
N GLN A 26 -10.59 -2.86 -3.84
CA GLN A 26 -11.68 -2.88 -4.82
C GLN A 26 -12.54 -4.14 -4.74
N MET A 27 -11.98 -5.27 -4.32
CA MET A 27 -12.72 -6.50 -4.02
C MET A 27 -13.47 -6.47 -2.67
N GLY A 28 -13.42 -5.35 -1.94
CA GLY A 28 -14.10 -5.17 -0.66
C GLY A 28 -13.36 -5.75 0.54
N MET A 29 -12.06 -6.05 0.40
CA MET A 29 -11.24 -6.47 1.53
C MET A 29 -10.90 -5.28 2.42
N SER A 30 -10.93 -5.46 3.75
CA SER A 30 -10.57 -4.38 4.68
C SER A 30 -9.06 -4.15 4.73
N THR A 31 -8.67 -2.90 5.01
CA THR A 31 -7.27 -2.47 5.08
C THR A 31 -6.42 -3.33 6.04
N GLU A 32 -6.99 -3.81 7.14
CA GLU A 32 -6.31 -4.71 8.09
C GLU A 32 -6.02 -6.09 7.49
N LYS A 33 -6.95 -6.66 6.72
CA LYS A 33 -6.75 -7.94 6.03
C LYS A 33 -5.75 -7.81 4.89
N ILE A 34 -5.76 -6.68 4.18
CA ILE A 34 -4.80 -6.37 3.13
C ILE A 34 -3.39 -6.25 3.72
N ALA A 35 -3.25 -5.53 4.83
CA ALA A 35 -1.99 -5.40 5.57
C ALA A 35 -1.45 -6.77 5.99
N GLN A 36 -2.31 -7.64 6.55
CA GLN A 36 -1.95 -9.00 6.87
C GLN A 36 -1.52 -9.82 5.64
N ALA A 37 -2.23 -9.69 4.51
CA ALA A 37 -1.93 -10.44 3.29
C ALA A 37 -0.62 -10.01 2.61
N LEU A 38 -0.24 -8.73 2.77
CA LEU A 38 0.98 -8.16 2.20
C LEU A 38 2.17 -8.15 3.18
N ASP A 39 1.98 -8.68 4.39
CA ASP A 39 2.95 -8.61 5.50
C ASP A 39 3.46 -7.18 5.76
N GLU A 40 2.53 -6.23 5.73
CA GLU A 40 2.82 -4.80 5.84
C GLU A 40 2.02 -4.16 6.98
N SER A 41 2.46 -2.97 7.40
CA SER A 41 1.70 -2.22 8.39
C SER A 41 0.40 -1.68 7.81
N VAL A 42 -0.67 -1.72 8.61
CA VAL A 42 -1.95 -1.08 8.27
C VAL A 42 -1.76 0.39 7.88
N GLN A 43 -0.83 1.11 8.52
CA GLN A 43 -0.54 2.51 8.19
C GLN A 43 0.06 2.67 6.79
N VAL A 44 0.91 1.74 6.36
CA VAL A 44 1.52 1.72 5.03
C VAL A 44 0.43 1.47 3.98
N VAL A 45 -0.42 0.47 4.20
CA VAL A 45 -1.55 0.17 3.31
C VAL A 45 -2.53 1.33 3.23
N ARG A 46 -2.86 1.99 4.36
CA ARG A 46 -3.69 3.22 4.37
C ARG A 46 -3.08 4.31 3.49
N LYS A 47 -1.78 4.53 3.60
CA LYS A 47 -1.06 5.52 2.79
C LYS A 47 -1.11 5.16 1.30
N TRP A 48 -0.95 3.88 0.95
CA TRP A 48 -1.03 3.39 -0.42
C TRP A 48 -2.42 3.56 -1.04
N LEU A 49 -3.46 3.25 -0.26
CA LEU A 49 -4.86 3.38 -0.66
C LEU A 49 -5.38 4.83 -0.65
N GLY A 50 -4.57 5.79 -0.21
CA GLY A 50 -5.00 7.18 -0.09
C GLY A 50 -6.00 7.40 1.06
N GLU A 51 -6.08 6.46 2.01
CA GLU A 51 -6.86 6.58 3.25
C GLU A 51 -6.17 7.50 4.27
N THR A 52 -5.49 8.55 3.79
CA THR A 52 -5.12 9.70 4.62
C THR A 52 -6.41 10.32 5.10
N GLY A 53 -6.69 10.17 6.41
CA GLY A 53 -7.94 10.53 7.06
C GLY A 53 -8.63 11.69 6.36
N ALA A 54 -9.73 11.37 5.67
CA ALA A 54 -10.61 12.36 5.12
C ALA A 54 -11.16 13.16 6.31
N VAL A 55 -10.49 14.26 6.65
CA VAL A 55 -11.16 15.44 7.16
C VAL A 55 -12.03 15.89 6.00
N LYS A 56 -13.22 15.30 5.89
CA LYS A 56 -14.32 15.90 5.15
C LYS A 56 -14.68 17.16 5.96
N GLN A 57 -13.99 18.28 5.69
CA GLN A 57 -14.57 19.58 5.96
C GLN A 57 -15.76 19.69 5.00
N GLU A 58 -16.94 19.41 5.53
CA GLU A 58 -18.19 19.89 4.95
C GLU A 58 -18.11 21.43 4.98
N LEU A 59 -18.12 22.04 3.78
CA LEU A 59 -18.31 23.48 3.56
C LEU A 59 -19.79 23.72 3.28
#